data_AF-A0A968T1E6-F1
#
_entry.id   AF-A0A968T1E6-F1
#
_cell.length_a   1.000
_cell.length_b   1.000
_cell.length_c   1.000
_cell.angle_alpha   90.00
_cell.angle_beta   90.00
_cell.angle_gamma   90.00
#
_symmetry.space_group_name_H-M   'P 1'
#
loop_
_entity.id
_entity.type
_entity.pdbx_description
1 polymer ?
#
loop_
_entity_poly.entity_id
_entity_poly.type
_entity_poly.pdbx_seq_one_letter_code
_entity_poly.pdbx_strand_id
1 'polypeptide(L)'
;MNNLNYGVIGNGRSAALISSKGSIDWCCLPDFDSPSVFAGILDSEKGGSFRIDVDNTYSITQKYFRRTNVLCTQFESAMVCLRLLILCPGIKQATMLTLRHQRYTVISDTNQVLQLLK
;
A
#
# COMPACT_ATOMS: atom_id res chain seq x y z
N MET A 1 9.88 23.24 -2.76
CA MET A 1 8.61 22.60 -3.16
C MET A 1 8.37 21.45 -2.19
N ASN A 2 7.29 21.49 -1.41
CA ASN A 2 6.88 20.34 -0.61
C ASN A 2 6.34 19.27 -1.57
N ASN A 3 7.03 18.13 -1.65
CA ASN A 3 6.54 16.99 -2.39
C ASN A 3 5.45 16.28 -1.56
N LEU A 4 4.44 15.70 -2.20
CA LEU A 4 3.38 14.96 -1.51
C LEU A 4 3.89 13.64 -0.90
N ASN A 5 5.08 13.15 -1.31
CA ASN A 5 5.72 11.92 -0.81
C ASN A 5 4.86 10.66 -0.99
N TYR A 6 4.41 10.42 -2.22
CA TYR A 6 3.69 9.21 -2.60
C TYR A 6 4.50 8.36 -3.59
N GLY A 7 4.42 7.05 -3.42
CA GLY A 7 4.74 6.07 -4.46
C GLY A 7 3.48 5.70 -5.25
N VAL A 8 3.63 5.53 -6.56
CA VAL A 8 2.59 5.03 -7.46
C VAL A 8 2.84 3.56 -7.77
N ILE A 9 1.79 2.74 -7.72
CA ILE A 9 1.83 1.37 -8.23
C ILE A 9 0.71 1.19 -9.25
N GLY A 10 0.88 0.26 -10.18
CA GLY A 10 -0.14 -0.05 -11.17
C GLY A 10 0.21 -1.25 -12.04
N ASN A 11 -0.81 -1.82 -12.68
CA ASN A 11 -0.71 -3.01 -13.53
C ASN A 11 -1.10 -2.74 -14.99
N GLY A 12 -1.20 -1.46 -15.38
CA GLY A 12 -1.70 -1.04 -16.69
C GLY A 12 -3.23 -1.05 -16.83
N ARG A 13 -3.97 -1.56 -15.83
CA ARG A 13 -5.44 -1.57 -15.77
C ARG A 13 -5.99 -0.72 -14.62
N SER A 14 -5.27 -0.66 -13.51
CA SER A 14 -5.57 0.13 -12.31
C SER A 14 -4.28 0.68 -11.71
N ALA A 15 -4.40 1.66 -10.83
CA ALA A 15 -3.30 2.26 -10.07
C ALA A 15 -3.73 2.61 -8.64
N ALA A 16 -2.74 2.72 -7.77
CA ALA A 16 -2.92 3.19 -6.39
C ALA A 16 -1.78 4.15 -5.99
N LEU A 17 -2.11 5.07 -5.09
CA LEU A 17 -1.17 6.01 -4.47
C LEU A 17 -0.91 5.60 -3.03
N ILE A 18 0.37 5.40 -2.74
CA ILE A 18 0.87 4.88 -1.47
C ILE A 18 1.67 5.96 -0.77
N SER A 19 1.23 6.40 0.40
CA SER A 19 1.94 7.37 1.22
C SER A 19 3.32 6.85 1.60
N SER A 20 4.29 7.73 1.84
CA SER A 20 5.58 7.36 2.43
C SER A 20 5.46 6.72 3.82
N LYS A 21 4.30 6.84 4.46
CA LYS A 21 3.95 6.16 5.72
C LYS A 21 3.35 4.76 5.52
N GLY A 22 3.21 4.31 4.27
CA GLY A 22 2.71 2.98 3.92
C GLY A 22 1.19 2.83 3.89
N SER A 23 0.44 3.93 3.86
CA SER A 23 -1.00 3.91 3.65
C SER A 23 -1.36 3.95 2.16
N ILE A 24 -2.43 3.25 1.78
CA ILE A 24 -3.09 3.36 0.49
C ILE A 24 -4.15 4.46 0.63
N ASP A 25 -3.84 5.65 0.13
CA ASP A 25 -4.72 6.81 0.28
C ASP A 25 -5.59 7.03 -0.96
N TRP A 26 -5.24 6.41 -2.09
CA TRP A 26 -6.07 6.42 -3.29
C TRP A 26 -5.93 5.14 -4.09
N CYS A 27 -7.04 4.60 -4.59
CA CYS A 27 -7.05 3.42 -5.45
C CYS A 27 -8.41 3.29 -6.18
N CYS A 28 -8.39 3.05 -7.49
CA CYS A 28 -9.58 2.70 -8.28
C CYS A 28 -9.53 1.23 -8.66
N LEU A 29 -10.56 0.46 -8.30
CA LEU A 29 -10.64 -0.97 -8.60
C LEU A 29 -12.01 -1.33 -9.18
N PRO A 30 -12.07 -2.31 -10.11
CA PRO A 30 -10.96 -3.07 -10.67
C PRO A 30 -10.19 -2.33 -11.79
N ASP A 31 -10.76 -1.24 -12.31
CA ASP A 31 -10.25 -0.46 -13.43
C ASP A 31 -9.90 0.98 -13.01
N PHE A 32 -9.01 1.62 -13.75
CA PHE A 32 -8.56 2.99 -13.47
C PHE A 32 -9.70 4.03 -13.52
N ASP A 33 -10.69 3.78 -14.38
CA ASP A 33 -11.90 4.61 -14.53
C ASP A 33 -13.06 4.18 -13.61
N SER A 34 -12.86 3.13 -12.79
CA SER A 34 -13.84 2.73 -11.78
C SER A 34 -13.93 3.75 -10.64
N PRO A 35 -15.04 3.78 -9.88
CA PRO A 35 -15.10 4.53 -8.64
C PRO A 35 -13.95 4.16 -7.69
N SER A 36 -13.40 5.17 -7.04
CA SER A 36 -12.30 5.00 -6.08
C SER A 36 -12.77 4.24 -4.84
N VAL A 37 -12.05 3.18 -4.47
CA VAL A 37 -12.23 2.47 -3.18
C VAL A 37 -11.67 3.32 -2.04
N PHE A 38 -10.56 4.01 -2.28
CA PHE A 38 -9.99 5.02 -1.39
C PHE A 38 -9.80 6.32 -2.14
N ALA A 39 -10.10 7.42 -1.47
CA ALA A 39 -10.01 8.78 -1.99
C ALA A 39 -9.51 9.77 -0.92
N GLY A 40 -8.73 9.31 0.06
CA GLY A 40 -8.19 10.13 1.16
C GLY A 40 -7.38 11.34 0.70
N ILE A 41 -6.79 11.28 -0.50
CA ILE A 41 -6.10 12.43 -1.11
C ILE A 41 -7.09 13.53 -1.54
N LEU A 42 -8.31 13.16 -1.93
CA LEU A 42 -9.35 14.10 -2.34
C LEU A 42 -10.15 14.61 -1.15
N ASP A 43 -10.41 13.75 -0.17
CA ASP A 43 -11.13 14.07 1.06
C ASP A 43 -10.56 13.25 2.23
N SER A 44 -9.84 13.90 3.14
CA SER A 44 -9.20 13.23 4.28
C SER A 44 -10.19 12.69 5.31
N GLU A 45 -11.44 13.18 5.33
CA GLU A 45 -12.46 12.77 6.29
C GLU A 45 -13.33 11.64 5.72
N LYS A 46 -13.71 11.74 4.45
CA LYS A 46 -14.67 10.81 3.82
C LYS A 46 -14.03 9.85 2.83
N GLY A 47 -12.86 10.17 2.30
CA GLY A 47 -12.22 9.40 1.25
C GLY A 47 -11.64 8.06 1.73
N GLY A 48 -11.39 7.92 3.04
CA GLY A 48 -10.86 6.70 3.61
C GLY A 48 -9.43 6.37 3.16
N SER A 49 -8.82 5.41 3.85
CA SER A 49 -7.51 4.86 3.49
C SER A 49 -7.36 3.48 4.12
N PHE A 50 -6.44 2.69 3.58
CA PHE A 50 -5.95 1.50 4.28
C PHE A 50 -4.54 1.78 4.80
N ARG A 51 -4.30 1.61 6.09
CA ARG A 51 -2.99 1.93 6.70
C ARG A 51 -2.59 0.91 7.74
N ILE A 52 -1.29 0.67 7.81
CA ILE A 52 -0.67 0.00 8.96
C ILE A 52 -0.24 1.10 9.91
N ASP A 53 -0.85 1.12 11.10
CA ASP A 53 -0.48 2.07 12.14
C ASP A 53 0.64 1.49 13.01
N VAL A 54 1.71 2.27 13.18
CA VAL A 54 2.84 1.95 14.05
C VAL A 54 3.08 3.14 14.97
N ASP A 55 3.57 2.89 16.18
CA ASP A 55 3.95 3.97 17.09
C ASP A 55 5.24 4.68 16.62
N ASN A 56 5.60 5.75 17.33
CA ASN A 56 6.73 6.60 16.99
C ASN A 56 8.11 5.95 17.21
N THR A 57 8.18 4.71 17.69
CA THR A 57 9.44 3.96 17.83
C THR A 57 9.90 3.34 16.51
N TYR A 58 9.03 3.33 15.49
CA TYR A 58 9.35 2.81 14.17
C TYR A 58 9.86 3.91 13.25
N SER A 59 10.95 3.60 12.55
CA SER A 59 11.39 4.32 11.37
C SER A 59 10.72 3.75 10.12
N ILE A 60 10.24 4.63 9.23
CA ILE A 60 9.58 4.22 7.99
C ILE A 60 10.43 4.68 6.80
N THR A 61 10.77 3.75 5.92
CA THR A 61 11.48 4.03 4.67
C THR A 61 10.73 3.42 3.49
N GLN A 62 10.73 4.11 2.35
CA GLN A 62 10.05 3.65 1.15
C GLN A 62 11.00 3.66 -0.04
N LYS A 63 11.01 2.58 -0.82
CA LYS A 63 11.81 2.48 -2.04
C LYS A 63 11.17 1.55 -3.07
N TYR A 64 11.40 1.85 -4.34
CA TYR A 64 11.15 0.89 -5.41
C TYR A 64 12.27 -0.14 -5.46
N PHE A 65 11.91 -1.39 -5.75
CA PHE A 65 12.92 -2.35 -6.15
C PHE A 65 13.45 -2.02 -7.55
N ARG A 66 14.77 -2.14 -7.69
CA ARG A 66 15.47 -1.72 -8.91
C ARG A 66 14.94 -2.50 -10.10
N ARG A 67 14.56 -1.78 -11.17
CA ARG A 67 14.03 -2.33 -12.43
C ARG A 67 12.69 -3.10 -12.28
N THR A 68 11.88 -2.78 -11.26
CA THR A 68 10.53 -3.34 -11.11
C THR A 68 9.52 -2.26 -10.72
N ASN A 69 8.22 -2.53 -10.87
CA ASN A 69 7.15 -1.69 -10.33
C ASN A 69 6.70 -2.14 -8.93
N VAL A 70 7.63 -2.68 -8.14
CA VAL A 70 7.34 -3.13 -6.77
C VAL A 70 7.78 -2.03 -5.81
N LEU A 71 6.82 -1.47 -5.09
CA LEU A 71 7.08 -0.52 -4.01
C LEU A 71 7.25 -1.27 -2.70
N CYS A 72 8.30 -0.97 -1.95
CA CYS A 72 8.58 -1.52 -0.63
C CYS A 72 8.54 -0.40 0.39
N THR A 73 7.60 -0.50 1.35
CA THR A 73 7.60 0.33 2.55
C THR A 73 8.08 -0.51 3.72
N GLN A 74 9.17 -0.12 4.35
CA GLN A 74 9.79 -0.81 5.48
C GLN A 74 9.54 -0.02 6.76
N PHE A 75 9.00 -0.69 7.77
CA PHE A 75 8.81 -0.20 9.13
C PHE A 75 9.81 -0.93 10.03
N GLU A 76 10.67 -0.19 10.74
CA GLU A 76 11.76 -0.77 11.51
C GLU A 76 11.87 -0.14 12.89
N SER A 77 11.84 -0.99 13.92
CA SER A 77 12.13 -0.68 15.32
C SER A 77 13.30 -1.54 15.82
N ALA A 78 13.74 -1.33 17.06
CA ALA A 78 14.85 -2.08 17.65
C ALA A 78 14.64 -3.62 17.70
N MET A 79 13.39 -4.09 17.64
CA MET A 79 13.05 -5.51 17.76
C MET A 79 12.38 -6.10 16.51
N VAL A 80 11.78 -5.28 15.65
CA VAL A 80 10.91 -5.73 14.56
C VAL A 80 11.20 -4.96 13.28
N CYS A 81 11.37 -5.69 12.18
CA CYS A 81 11.36 -5.12 10.84
C CYS A 81 10.19 -5.73 10.05
N LEU A 82 9.26 -4.87 9.63
CA LEU A 82 8.14 -5.20 8.76
C LEU A 82 8.42 -4.59 7.39
N ARG A 83 8.27 -5.37 6.32
CA ARG A 83 8.21 -4.84 4.96
C ARG A 83 6.79 -4.98 4.45
N LEU A 84 6.36 -4.01 3.67
CA LEU A 84 5.11 -3.98 2.92
C LEU A 84 5.49 -3.84 1.45
N LEU A 85 5.43 -4.95 0.73
CA LEU A 85 5.54 -4.93 -0.71
C LEU A 85 4.15 -4.69 -1.26
N ILE A 86 4.02 -3.77 -2.22
CA ILE A 86 2.77 -3.55 -2.92
C ILE A 86 3.07 -3.61 -4.41
N LEU A 87 2.36 -4.50 -5.06
CA LEU A 87 2.35 -4.68 -6.50
C LEU A 87 0.88 -4.78 -6.89
N CYS A 88 0.54 -4.25 -8.06
CA CYS A 88 -0.69 -4.59 -8.74
C CYS A 88 -0.35 -5.68 -9.77
N PRO A 89 -0.67 -6.97 -9.56
CA PRO A 89 -0.75 -7.96 -10.64
C PRO A 89 -2.03 -7.77 -11.45
N GLY A 90 -2.08 -8.32 -12.67
CA GLY A 90 -3.29 -8.35 -13.49
C GLY A 90 -4.51 -8.96 -12.77
N ILE A 91 -5.70 -8.46 -13.13
CA ILE A 91 -7.06 -8.85 -12.73
C ILE A 91 -7.14 -9.50 -11.33
N LYS A 92 -7.35 -8.65 -10.29
CA LYS A 92 -7.80 -8.97 -8.91
C LYS A 92 -6.78 -9.09 -7.76
N GLN A 93 -5.55 -8.55 -7.85
CA GLN A 93 -4.61 -8.71 -6.74
C GLN A 93 -3.92 -7.40 -6.33
N ALA A 94 -3.82 -7.18 -5.02
CA ALA A 94 -2.90 -6.24 -4.41
C ALA A 94 -2.16 -7.05 -3.35
N THR A 95 -0.92 -7.44 -3.64
CA THR A 95 -0.19 -8.39 -2.79
C THR A 95 0.55 -7.65 -1.70
N MET A 96 0.06 -7.68 -0.47
CA MET A 96 0.76 -7.21 0.73
C MET A 96 1.58 -8.37 1.32
N LEU A 97 2.90 -8.19 1.45
CA LEU A 97 3.82 -9.18 2.03
C LEU A 97 4.41 -8.67 3.34
N THR A 98 3.86 -9.09 4.47
CA THR A 98 4.38 -8.80 5.82
C THR A 98 5.52 -9.76 6.15
N LEU A 99 6.72 -9.25 6.44
CA LEU A 99 7.83 -10.05 6.99
C LEU A 99 7.88 -9.90 8.51
N ARG A 100 7.67 -11.00 9.25
CA ARG A 100 8.13 -11.18 10.64
C ARG A 100 8.92 -12.49 10.66
N HIS A 101 10.20 -12.46 11.05
CA HIS A 101 11.04 -13.67 11.13
C HIS A 101 11.00 -14.57 9.87
N GLN A 102 11.16 -14.00 8.67
CA GLN A 102 11.14 -14.73 7.38
C GLN A 102 9.85 -15.49 7.02
N ARG A 103 8.72 -15.22 7.68
CA ARG A 103 7.41 -15.69 7.21
C ARG A 103 6.74 -14.58 6.41
N TYR A 104 6.22 -14.94 5.23
CA TYR A 104 5.46 -14.06 4.35
C TYR A 104 3.97 -14.34 4.56
N THR A 105 3.19 -13.32 4.90
CA THR A 105 1.74 -13.37 4.73
C THR A 105 1.42 -12.66 3.43
N VAL A 106 0.92 -13.40 2.44
CA VAL A 106 0.44 -12.85 1.17
C VAL A 106 -1.04 -12.55 1.35
N ILE A 107 -1.43 -11.28 1.35
CA ILE A 107 -2.83 -10.91 1.17
C ILE A 107 -2.96 -10.56 -0.31
N SER A 108 -3.49 -11.49 -1.12
CA SER A 108 -3.55 -11.34 -2.58
C SER A 108 -4.97 -11.19 -3.13
N ASP A 109 -6.02 -11.40 -2.33
CA ASP A 109 -7.39 -11.32 -2.81
C ASP A 109 -8.03 -9.98 -2.48
N THR A 110 -8.56 -9.29 -3.49
CA THR A 110 -9.30 -8.03 -3.33
C THR A 110 -10.48 -8.21 -2.37
N ASN A 111 -11.12 -9.38 -2.35
CA ASN A 111 -12.20 -9.69 -1.40
C ASN A 111 -11.68 -9.88 0.03
N GLN A 112 -10.46 -10.40 0.22
CA GLN A 112 -9.84 -10.47 1.55
C GLN A 112 -9.45 -9.08 2.04
N VAL A 113 -8.95 -8.20 1.15
CA VAL A 113 -8.74 -6.79 1.49
C VAL A 113 -10.05 -6.12 1.88
N LEU A 114 -11.14 -6.34 1.14
CA LEU A 114 -12.47 -5.81 1.46
C LEU A 114 -13.07 -6.40 2.75
N GLN A 115 -12.76 -7.65 3.10
CA GLN A 115 -13.19 -8.27 4.36
C GLN A 115 -12.39 -7.75 5.57
N LEU A 116 -11.12 -7.37 5.39
CA LEU A 116 -10.31 -6.72 6.43
C LEU A 116 -10.69 -5.25 6.68
N LEU A 117 -11.54 -4.67 5.81
CA LEU A 117 -12.05 -3.30 5.92
C LEU A 117 -13.44 -3.21 6.57
N LYS A 118 -14.02 -4.34 7.00
CA LYS A 118 -15.25 -4.41 7.82
C LYS A 118 -14.91 -4.86 9.24
#